data_AF-A0A2S9GPB1-F1
#
_entry.id   AF-A0A2S9GPB1-F1
#
_cell.length_a   1.000
_cell.length_b   1.000
_cell.length_c   1.000
_cell.angle_alpha   90.00
_cell.angle_beta   90.00
_cell.angle_gamma   90.00
#
_symmetry.space_group_name_H-M   'P 1'
#
loop_
_entity.id
_entity.type
_entity.pdbx_description
1 polymer ?
#
loop_
_entity_poly.entity_id
_entity_poly.type
_entity_poly.pdbx_seq_one_letter_code
_entity_poly.pdbx_strand_id
1 'polypeptide(L)' 'AALMTLEMGKVVAESKGEVTYGAEFFRWFAEEAVRIGGRFTPSPAGNGRIIVTKQAVGPCYAITPWNFPLAMGTR' A
#
# COMPACT_ATOMS: atom_id res chain seq x y z
N ALA A 1 2.60 -16.44 -11.09
CA ALA A 1 2.00 -16.41 -12.45
C ALA A 1 1.28 -17.71 -12.79
N ALA A 2 1.96 -18.87 -12.85
CA ALA A 2 1.33 -20.15 -13.23
C ALA A 2 0.11 -20.53 -12.37
N LEU A 3 0.20 -20.41 -11.03
CA LEU A 3 -0.93 -20.68 -10.14
C LEU A 3 -2.16 -19.81 -10.48
N MET A 4 -1.97 -18.50 -10.57
CA MET A 4 -3.02 -17.54 -10.94
C MET A 4 -3.63 -17.83 -12.32
N THR A 5 -2.83 -18.27 -13.29
CA THR A 5 -3.31 -18.72 -14.60
C THR A 5 -4.21 -19.95 -14.46
N LEU A 6 -3.80 -20.94 -13.66
CA LEU A 6 -4.56 -22.18 -13.47
C LEU A 6 -5.87 -21.97 -12.71
N GLU A 7 -5.87 -21.10 -11.70
CA GLU A 7 -7.04 -20.85 -10.85
C GLU A 7 -8.07 -19.93 -11.50
N MET A 8 -7.62 -18.86 -12.18
CA MET A 8 -8.51 -17.83 -12.72
C MET A 8 -8.77 -17.98 -14.23
N GLY A 9 -7.89 -18.67 -14.96
CA GLY A 9 -7.99 -18.88 -16.40
C GLY A 9 -7.44 -17.75 -17.27
N LYS A 10 -6.84 -16.71 -16.67
CA LYS A 10 -6.19 -15.62 -17.43
C LYS A 10 -4.94 -16.10 -18.14
N VAL A 11 -4.63 -15.52 -19.30
CA VAL A 11 -3.43 -15.92 -20.06
C VAL A 11 -2.15 -15.67 -19.26
N VAL A 12 -1.12 -16.49 -19.50
CA VAL A 12 0.16 -16.41 -18.74
C VAL A 12 0.78 -15.02 -18.80
N ALA A 13 0.64 -14.32 -19.93
CA ALA A 13 1.14 -12.96 -20.10
C ALA A 13 0.47 -11.96 -19.14
N GLU A 14 -0.86 -12.02 -19.01
CA GLU A 14 -1.63 -11.20 -18.06
C GLU A 14 -1.27 -11.55 -16.61
N SER A 15 -1.15 -12.84 -16.30
CA SER A 15 -0.72 -13.29 -14.96
C SER A 15 0.68 -12.77 -14.60
N LYS A 16 1.61 -12.70 -15.56
CA LYS A 16 2.94 -12.11 -15.33
C LYS A 16 2.83 -10.61 -15.12
N GLY A 17 2.01 -9.93 -15.93
CA GLY A 17 1.73 -8.50 -15.76
C GLY A 17 1.21 -8.17 -14.37
N GLU A 18 0.26 -8.96 -13.85
CA GLU A 18 -0.29 -8.75 -12.51
C GLU A 18 0.76 -8.97 -11.40
N VAL A 19 1.63 -9.99 -11.54
CA VAL A 19 2.71 -10.22 -10.57
C VAL A 19 3.65 -9.00 -10.52
N THR A 20 4.07 -8.49 -11.68
CA THR A 20 4.91 -7.29 -11.73
C THR A 20 4.18 -6.08 -11.15
N TYR A 21 2.91 -5.90 -11.49
CA TYR A 21 2.11 -4.79 -10.98
C TYR A 21 1.97 -4.82 -9.45
N GLY A 22 1.73 -6.00 -8.86
CA GLY A 22 1.69 -6.15 -7.41
C GLY A 22 3.05 -5.90 -6.74
N ALA A 23 4.15 -6.34 -7.36
CA ALA A 23 5.49 -6.06 -6.86
C ALA A 23 5.79 -4.55 -6.80
N GLU A 24 5.29 -3.77 -7.78
CA GLU A 24 5.45 -2.31 -7.78
C GLU A 24 4.75 -1.62 -6.61
N PHE A 25 3.60 -2.13 -6.13
CA PHE A 25 2.97 -1.60 -4.92
C PHE A 25 3.84 -1.82 -3.69
N PHE A 26 4.39 -3.02 -3.51
CA PHE A 26 5.29 -3.28 -2.40
C PHE A 26 6.53 -2.40 -2.45
N ARG A 27 7.15 -2.26 -3.63
CA ARG A 27 8.29 -1.36 -3.81
C ARG A 27 7.92 0.07 -3.41
N TRP A 28 6.81 0.59 -3.94
CA TRP A 28 6.35 1.95 -3.66
C TRP A 28 6.04 2.18 -2.18
N PHE A 29 5.26 1.30 -1.54
CA PHE A 29 4.90 1.47 -0.14
C PHE A 29 6.09 1.27 0.81
N ALA A 30 7.06 0.43 0.45
CA ALA A 30 8.32 0.34 1.20
C ALA A 30 9.12 1.66 1.14
N GLU A 31 9.13 2.32 -0.02
CA GLU A 31 9.74 3.65 -0.15
C GLU A 31 8.96 4.74 0.62
N GLU A 32 7.62 4.68 0.63
CA GLU A 32 6.78 5.64 1.36
C GLU A 32 6.79 5.43 2.88
N ALA A 33 7.11 4.23 3.36
CA ALA A 33 7.16 3.92 4.80
C ALA A 33 8.12 4.85 5.57
N VAL A 34 9.17 5.35 4.91
CA VAL A 34 10.14 6.31 5.50
C VAL A 34 9.78 7.77 5.25
N ARG A 35 8.65 8.06 4.58
CA ARG A 35 8.21 9.42 4.20
C ARG A 35 6.90 9.84 4.86
N ILE A 36 6.53 9.21 5.98
CA ILE A 36 5.35 9.56 6.76
C ILE A 36 5.58 10.92 7.46
N GLY A 37 5.23 12.01 6.77
CA GLY A 37 5.42 13.37 7.26
C GLY A 37 4.44 13.77 8.36
N GLY A 38 4.97 14.50 9.34
CA GLY A 38 4.22 15.25 10.36
C GLY A 38 4.14 16.75 10.06
N ARG A 39 3.76 17.56 11.05
CA ARG A 39 3.76 19.02 10.98
C ARG A 39 4.37 19.61 12.24
N PHE A 40 5.16 20.67 12.08
CA PHE A 40 5.73 21.45 13.18
C PHE A 40 5.45 22.93 12.93
N THR A 41 4.60 23.55 13.74
CA THR A 41 4.16 24.94 13.53
C THR A 41 4.22 25.76 14.81
N PRO A 42 4.50 27.08 14.73
CA PRO A 42 4.32 27.99 15.87
C PRO A 42 2.89 27.97 16.39
N SER A 43 2.73 28.03 17.71
CA SER A 43 1.43 28.28 18.34
C SER A 43 0.97 29.71 18.02
N PRO A 44 -0.29 29.95 17.63
CA PRO A 44 -0.84 31.30 17.44
C PRO A 44 -0.74 32.18 18.69
N ALA A 45 -0.75 31.58 19.88
CA ALA A 45 -0.58 32.28 21.15
C ALA A 45 0.89 32.65 21.46
N GLY A 46 1.84 32.29 20.57
CA GLY A 46 3.26 32.65 20.68
C GLY A 46 4.07 31.90 21.74
N ASN A 47 3.42 31.16 22.62
CA ASN A 47 4.03 30.51 23.79
C ASN A 47 4.46 29.05 23.56
N GLY A 48 4.49 28.57 22.32
CA GLY A 48 4.82 27.17 22.06
C GLY A 48 4.88 26.74 20.60
N ARG A 49 4.88 25.41 20.42
CA ARG A 49 4.88 24.73 19.14
C ARG A 49 3.76 23.69 19.12
N ILE A 50 3.12 23.56 17.97
CA ILE A 50 2.14 22.51 17.68
C ILE A 50 2.87 21.46 16.84
N ILE A 51 2.85 20.22 17.32
CA ILE A 51 3.47 19.06 16.66
C ILE A 51 2.36 18.10 16.26
N VAL A 52 2.33 17.71 14.98
CA VAL A 52 1.46 16.67 14.46
C VAL A 52 2.33 15.51 14.02
N THR A 53 2.09 14.34 14.58
CA THR A 53 2.69 13.08 14.14
C THR A 53 1.61 12.14 13.59
N LYS A 54 2.03 11.10 12.88
CA LYS A 54 1.17 10.03 12.39
C LYS A 54 1.66 8.72 12.98
N GLN A 55 0.74 7.87 13.39
CA GLN A 55 1.02 6.54 13.94
C GLN A 55 0.12 5.52 13.23
N ALA A 56 0.52 4.25 13.27
CA ALA A 56 -0.30 3.18 12.73
C ALA A 56 -1.65 3.11 13.47
N VAL A 57 -2.73 2.85 12.72
CA VAL A 57 -4.09 2.72 13.29
C VAL A 57 -4.20 1.46 14.17
N GLY A 58 -3.48 0.39 13.81
CA GLY A 58 -3.52 -0.90 14.50
C GLY A 58 -3.93 -2.03 13.54
N PRO A 59 -4.63 -3.07 14.02
CA PRO A 59 -5.12 -4.17 13.18
C PRO A 59 -6.03 -3.68 12.04
N CYS A 60 -5.79 -4.21 10.84
CA CYS A 60 -6.59 -3.95 9.65
C CYS A 60 -7.15 -5.26 9.09
N TYR A 61 -8.35 -5.21 8.51
CA TYR A 61 -8.99 -6.35 7.84
C TYR A 61 -9.25 -6.00 6.38
N ALA A 62 -8.73 -6.82 5.46
CA ALA A 62 -8.85 -6.63 4.02
C ALA A 62 -9.61 -7.80 3.40
N ILE A 63 -10.67 -7.51 2.64
CA ILE A 63 -11.38 -8.47 1.79
C ILE A 63 -11.09 -8.09 0.35
N THR A 64 -10.51 -9.01 -0.43
CA THR A 64 -10.11 -8.77 -1.82
C THR A 64 -10.91 -9.63 -2.79
N PRO A 65 -11.31 -9.10 -3.96
CA PRO A 65 -11.99 -9.87 -5.00
C PRO A 65 -11.04 -10.79 -5.77
N TRP A 66 -11.59 -11.72 -6.55
CA TRP A 66 -10.86 -12.78 -7.26
C TRP A 66 -10.30 -12.38 -8.63
N ASN A 67 -10.74 -11.26 -9.22
CA ASN A 67 -10.38 -10.88 -10.59
C ASN A 67 -8.90 -10.49 -10.75
N PHE A 68 -8.35 -9.81 -9.74
CA PHE A 68 -6.92 -9.48 -9.63
C PHE A 68 -6.39 -9.95 -8.27
N PRO A 69 -6.24 -11.26 -8.08
CA PRO A 69 -6.07 -11.86 -6.76
C PRO A 69 -4.76 -11.43 -6.08
N LEU A 70 -3.72 -11.11 -6.85
CA LEU A 70 -2.46 -10.62 -6.29
C LEU A 70 -2.49 -9.10 -6.16
N ALA A 71 -2.86 -8.37 -7.21
CA ALA A 71 -2.79 -6.90 -7.18
C ALA A 71 -3.76 -6.25 -6.17
N MET A 72 -4.89 -6.90 -5.87
CA MET A 72 -5.82 -6.39 -4.84
C MET A 72 -5.28 -6.60 -3.43
N GLY A 73 -4.50 -7.66 -3.18
CA GLY A 73 -3.88 -7.92 -1.89
C GLY A 73 -2.66 -7.04 -1.60
N THR A 74 -2.05 -6.46 -2.63
CA THR A 74 -0.90 -5.56 -2.48
C THR A 74 -1.28 -4.09 -2.29
N ARG A 75 -2.58 -3.76 -2.14
CA ARG A 75 -3.11 -2.42 -1.93
C ARG A 75 -3.69 -2.26 -0.53
#